data_AF-A0A7S0FX25-F1
#
_entry.id   AF-A0A7S0FX25-F1
#
_cell.length_a   1.000
_cell.length_b   1.000
_cell.length_c   1.000
_cell.angle_alpha   90.00
_cell.angle_beta   90.00
_cell.angle_gamma   90.00
#
_symmetry.space_group_name_H-M   'P 1'
#
loop_
_entity.id
_entity.type
_entity.pdbx_description
1 polymer ?
#
loop_
_entity_poly.entity_id
_entity_poly.type
_entity_poly.pdbx_seq_one_letter_code
_entity_poly.pdbx_strand_id
1 'polypeptide(L)'
;AGSASSFAPNGAYVSWGWQCALLERFSDALGSIRTRRHDGSEIWFSIDTASRVQVDGLPSPGVVVSAMAHSSCFVVRASDGLVTCRALDPTTAPPTGTVLESVAVEEPHLRVPVDFPGAVLALGREVSAEEAEEEHPPPP
;
A
#
# COMPACT_ATOMS: atom_id res chain seq x y z
N ALA A 1 6.92 18.50 24.41
CA ALA A 1 5.71 17.91 23.79
C ALA A 1 6.18 17.09 22.60
N GLY A 2 6.39 15.79 22.78
CA GLY A 2 6.75 14.89 21.69
C GLY A 2 5.47 14.36 21.08
N SER A 3 5.22 14.66 19.82
CA SER A 3 4.11 14.07 19.07
C SER A 3 4.25 12.55 19.09
N ALA A 4 3.37 11.88 19.82
CA ALA A 4 3.31 10.44 19.84
C ALA A 4 2.75 9.99 18.49
N SER A 5 3.63 9.66 17.55
CA SER A 5 3.24 8.94 16.34
C SER A 5 2.64 7.61 16.77
N SER A 6 1.32 7.51 16.71
CA SER A 6 0.61 6.27 17.00
C SER A 6 0.92 5.29 15.85
N PHE A 7 1.29 4.06 16.20
CA PHE A 7 1.62 3.00 15.25
C PHE A 7 0.65 1.85 15.50
N ALA A 8 -0.04 1.37 14.46
CA ALA A 8 -0.91 0.23 14.58
C ALA A 8 -0.08 -1.04 14.82
N PRO A 9 -0.37 -1.85 15.84
CA PRO A 9 0.25 -3.16 15.99
C PRO A 9 -0.42 -4.12 15.00
N ASN A 10 0.40 -4.71 14.13
CA ASN A 10 0.09 -5.81 13.21
C ASN A 10 -0.51 -5.40 11.86
N GLY A 11 0.25 -5.65 10.79
CA GLY A 11 -0.27 -5.68 9.42
C GLY A 11 -0.14 -4.36 8.67
N ALA A 12 0.78 -4.26 7.71
CA ALA A 12 0.79 -3.19 6.71
C ALA A 12 0.18 -3.72 5.42
N TYR A 13 -0.99 -3.22 5.05
CA TYR A 13 -1.69 -3.64 3.85
C TYR A 13 -1.29 -2.76 2.66
N VAL A 14 -0.92 -3.32 1.51
CA VAL A 14 -0.83 -2.55 0.26
C VAL A 14 -2.14 -2.67 -0.50
N SER A 15 -2.74 -1.54 -0.91
CA SER A 15 -3.88 -1.55 -1.82
C SER A 15 -3.55 -0.84 -3.12
N TRP A 16 -3.75 -1.53 -4.24
CA TRP A 16 -3.59 -0.89 -5.57
C TRP A 16 -4.69 0.13 -5.88
N GLY A 17 -5.78 0.15 -5.10
CA GLY A 17 -6.79 1.20 -5.14
C GLY A 17 -6.32 2.54 -4.53
N TRP A 18 -5.14 2.59 -3.93
CA TRP A 18 -4.59 3.83 -3.40
C TRP A 18 -4.02 4.74 -4.47
N GLN A 19 -3.91 6.02 -4.12
CA GLN A 19 -3.25 7.00 -4.95
C GLN A 19 -1.75 6.73 -5.03
N CYS A 20 -1.13 7.07 -6.15
CA CYS A 20 0.30 6.99 -6.40
C CYS A 20 1.13 7.55 -5.24
N ALA A 21 0.81 8.76 -4.77
CA ALA A 21 1.53 9.42 -3.68
C ALA A 21 1.44 8.64 -2.35
N LEU A 22 0.33 7.95 -2.10
CA LEU A 22 0.18 7.13 -0.90
C LEU A 22 1.01 5.86 -0.99
N LEU A 23 1.05 5.22 -2.17
CA LEU A 23 1.87 4.05 -2.43
C LEU A 23 3.37 4.37 -2.31
N GLU A 24 3.83 5.53 -2.83
CA GLU A 24 5.23 5.97 -2.66
C GLU A 24 5.60 6.15 -1.19
N ARG A 25 4.77 6.89 -0.43
CA ARG A 25 4.99 7.09 1.01
C ARG A 25 4.98 5.78 1.79
N PHE A 26 4.16 4.83 1.36
CA PHE A 26 4.09 3.50 1.97
C PHE A 26 5.37 2.71 1.67
N SER A 27 5.87 2.74 0.43
CA SER A 27 7.15 2.10 0.10
C SER A 27 8.34 2.72 0.83
N ASP A 28 8.37 4.04 0.99
CA ASP A 28 9.43 4.74 1.74
C ASP A 28 9.45 4.34 3.22
N ALA A 29 8.27 4.22 3.82
CA ALA A 29 8.13 3.81 5.22
C ALA A 29 8.54 2.34 5.47
N LEU A 30 8.29 1.45 4.50
CA LEU A 30 8.54 0.01 4.66
C LEU A 30 9.85 -0.48 4.04
N GLY A 31 10.41 0.25 3.09
CA GLY A 31 11.54 -0.17 2.26
C GLY A 31 11.15 -1.22 1.21
N SER A 32 10.39 -2.25 1.59
CA SER A 32 9.85 -3.27 0.70
C SER A 32 8.37 -3.55 0.98
N ILE A 33 7.66 -3.91 -0.09
CA ILE A 33 6.23 -4.22 -0.10
C ILE A 33 6.05 -5.63 -0.64
N ARG A 34 5.14 -6.39 -0.04
CA ARG A 34 4.71 -7.70 -0.52
C ARG A 34 3.36 -7.59 -1.21
N THR A 35 3.21 -8.25 -2.35
CA THR A 35 1.93 -8.47 -3.04
C THR A 35 1.84 -9.94 -3.47
N ARG A 36 0.64 -10.37 -3.87
CA ARG A 36 0.37 -11.73 -4.32
C ARG A 36 -0.22 -11.67 -5.72
N ARG A 37 0.21 -12.58 -6.60
CA ARG A 37 -0.41 -12.78 -7.90
C ARG A 37 -1.66 -13.62 -7.72
N HIS A 38 -2.59 -13.53 -8.67
CA HIS A 38 -3.79 -14.38 -8.68
C HIS A 38 -3.50 -15.90 -8.70
N ASP A 39 -2.30 -16.33 -9.14
CA ASP A 39 -1.87 -17.74 -9.07
C ASP A 39 -1.41 -18.17 -7.65
N GLY A 40 -1.45 -17.26 -6.67
CA GLY A 40 -1.02 -17.47 -5.29
C GLY A 40 0.45 -17.19 -5.02
N SER A 41 1.27 -16.96 -6.06
CA SER A 41 2.69 -16.64 -5.89
C SER A 41 2.90 -15.24 -5.36
N GLU A 42 3.98 -15.05 -4.60
CA GLU A 42 4.23 -13.80 -3.89
C GLU A 42 5.39 -13.04 -4.52
N ILE A 43 5.29 -11.73 -4.49
CA ILE A 43 6.30 -10.82 -5.04
C ILE A 43 6.64 -9.80 -3.98
N TRP A 44 7.94 -9.61 -3.78
CA TRP A 44 8.48 -8.53 -2.98
C TRP A 44 9.06 -7.46 -3.91
N PHE A 45 8.69 -6.22 -3.69
CA PHE A 45 9.11 -5.10 -4.53
C PHE A 45 9.29 -3.82 -3.72
N SER A 46 9.95 -2.85 -4.33
CA SER A 46 9.99 -1.46 -3.88
C SER A 46 9.35 -0.58 -4.95
N ILE A 47 8.82 0.58 -4.57
CA ILE A 47 8.35 1.57 -5.53
C ILE A 47 9.50 2.52 -5.83
N ASP A 48 9.86 2.61 -7.11
CA ASP A 48 10.96 3.42 -7.61
C ASP A 48 10.46 4.83 -7.95
N THR A 49 9.32 4.90 -8.67
CA THR A 49 8.66 6.14 -9.06
C THR A 49 7.15 5.94 -9.17
N ALA A 50 6.36 6.95 -8.84
CA ALA A 50 4.96 7.01 -9.24
C ALA A 50 4.66 8.26 -10.07
N SER A 51 3.72 8.13 -10.99
CA SER A 51 3.34 9.20 -11.92
C SER A 51 1.83 9.24 -12.04
N ARG A 52 1.26 10.41 -11.73
CA ARG A 52 -0.14 10.71 -12.02
C ARG A 52 -0.30 10.86 -13.52
N VAL A 53 -0.98 9.90 -14.13
CA VAL A 53 -1.31 9.94 -15.55
C VAL A 53 -2.76 9.50 -15.70
N GLN A 54 -3.59 10.39 -16.21
CA GLN A 54 -4.95 10.06 -16.63
C GLN A 54 -4.92 9.69 -18.10
N VAL A 55 -4.82 8.40 -18.37
CA VAL A 55 -4.97 7.85 -19.72
C VAL A 55 -6.29 7.10 -19.76
N ASP A 56 -7.15 7.46 -20.71
CA ASP A 56 -8.37 6.70 -20.98
C ASP A 56 -8.02 5.26 -21.41
N GLY A 57 -8.77 4.29 -20.90
CA GLY A 57 -8.59 2.88 -21.25
C GLY A 57 -7.48 2.13 -20.49
N LEU A 58 -6.94 2.72 -19.41
CA LEU A 58 -6.10 1.94 -18.49
C LEU A 58 -6.91 0.81 -17.84
N PRO A 59 -6.27 -0.36 -17.58
CA PRO A 59 -6.93 -1.46 -16.90
C PRO A 59 -7.28 -1.11 -15.46
N SER A 60 -7.98 -2.00 -14.77
CA SER A 60 -8.29 -1.84 -13.35
C SER A 60 -7.02 -1.66 -12.50
N PRO A 61 -7.10 -0.97 -11.35
CA PRO A 61 -5.99 -0.90 -10.41
C PRO A 61 -5.49 -2.29 -10.00
N GLY A 62 -4.17 -2.44 -9.87
CA GLY A 62 -3.50 -3.71 -9.56
C GLY A 62 -3.08 -4.52 -10.78
N VAL A 63 -3.43 -4.09 -12.00
CA VAL A 63 -2.98 -4.75 -13.23
C VAL A 63 -1.60 -4.23 -13.64
N VAL A 64 -0.69 -5.16 -13.97
CA VAL A 64 0.62 -4.85 -14.55
C VAL A 64 0.43 -4.39 -15.99
N VAL A 65 0.71 -3.12 -16.27
CA VAL A 65 0.55 -2.53 -17.62
C VAL A 65 1.80 -2.69 -18.48
N SER A 66 2.96 -2.89 -17.86
CA SER A 66 4.21 -3.11 -18.57
C SER A 66 5.21 -3.85 -17.69
N ALA A 67 5.86 -4.87 -18.24
CA ALA A 67 7.03 -5.52 -17.64
C ALA A 67 8.26 -5.25 -18.52
N MET A 68 9.34 -4.77 -17.92
CA MET A 68 10.56 -4.46 -18.67
C MET A 68 11.41 -5.74 -18.75
N ALA A 69 11.44 -6.40 -19.91
CA ALA A 69 12.02 -7.75 -20.10
C ALA A 69 13.50 -7.93 -19.64
N HIS A 70 14.24 -6.85 -19.44
CA HIS A 70 15.64 -6.87 -19.00
C HIS A 70 15.87 -6.18 -17.65
N SER A 71 14.82 -5.83 -16.93
CA SER A 71 14.93 -5.27 -15.59
C SER A 71 13.95 -5.97 -14.65
N SER A 72 14.26 -5.97 -13.36
CA SER A 72 13.28 -6.39 -12.35
C SER A 72 12.12 -5.41 -12.19
N CYS A 73 12.01 -4.40 -13.06
CA CYS A 73 10.99 -3.36 -12.98
C CYS A 73 9.74 -3.69 -13.79
N PHE A 74 8.60 -3.32 -13.22
CA PHE A 74 7.28 -3.47 -13.80
C PHE A 74 6.43 -2.29 -13.40
N VAL A 75 5.45 -1.95 -14.24
CA VAL A 75 4.55 -0.81 -14.05
C VAL A 75 3.17 -1.34 -13.73
N VAL A 76 2.58 -0.86 -12.64
CA VAL A 76 1.27 -1.25 -12.14
C VAL A 76 0.33 -0.05 -12.16
N ARG A 77 -0.93 -0.30 -12.49
CA ARG A 77 -1.98 0.71 -12.37
C ARG A 77 -2.37 0.92 -10.91
N ALA A 78 -2.21 2.14 -10.40
CA ALA A 78 -2.80 2.59 -9.13
C ALA A 78 -4.23 3.14 -9.36
N SER A 79 -4.85 3.87 -8.42
CA SER A 79 -6.16 4.49 -8.68
C SER A 79 -6.10 5.77 -9.52
N ASP A 80 -5.07 6.60 -9.35
CA ASP A 80 -4.95 7.93 -9.99
C ASP A 80 -3.74 8.06 -10.94
N GLY A 81 -2.90 7.04 -11.04
CA GLY A 81 -1.85 6.97 -12.05
C GLY A 81 -1.18 5.59 -12.18
N LEU A 82 0.09 5.62 -12.56
CA LEU A 82 0.94 4.45 -12.73
C LEU A 82 2.06 4.48 -11.69
N VAL A 83 2.48 3.29 -11.26
CA VAL A 83 3.57 3.11 -10.30
C VAL A 83 4.59 2.17 -10.92
N THR A 84 5.84 2.60 -10.97
CA THR A 84 6.97 1.76 -11.35
C THR A 84 7.49 1.07 -10.10
N CYS A 85 7.35 -0.24 -10.10
CA CYS A 85 7.83 -1.12 -9.04
C CYS A 85 9.10 -1.81 -9.51
N ARG A 86 10.00 -2.10 -8.57
CA ARG A 86 11.20 -2.93 -8.77
C ARG A 86 11.10 -4.17 -7.91
N ALA A 87 10.98 -5.34 -8.53
CA ALA A 87 11.04 -6.62 -7.82
C ALA A 87 12.42 -6.80 -7.18
N LEU A 88 12.44 -7.27 -5.93
CA LEU A 88 13.68 -7.58 -5.21
C LEU A 88 14.36 -8.84 -5.78
N ASP A 89 13.56 -9.81 -6.23
CA ASP A 89 14.03 -10.95 -7.02
C ASP A 89 13.60 -10.75 -8.49
N PRO A 90 14.54 -10.60 -9.44
CA PRO A 90 14.22 -10.39 -10.85
C PRO A 90 13.41 -11.53 -11.48
N THR A 91 13.55 -12.77 -10.97
CA THR A 91 12.79 -13.93 -11.48
C THR A 91 11.32 -13.89 -11.05
N THR A 92 10.99 -13.07 -10.05
CA THR A 92 9.63 -12.87 -9.54
C THR A 92 8.93 -11.64 -10.14
N ALA A 93 9.56 -10.94 -11.10
CA ALA A 93 8.89 -9.86 -11.82
C ALA A 93 7.66 -10.41 -12.56
N PRO A 94 6.45 -9.84 -12.36
CA PRO A 94 5.24 -10.32 -13.01
C PRO A 94 5.22 -9.90 -14.50
N PRO A 95 4.72 -10.76 -15.41
CA PRO A 95 4.53 -10.36 -16.81
C PRO A 95 3.41 -9.32 -16.96
N THR A 96 3.43 -8.57 -18.06
CA THR A 96 2.34 -7.66 -18.45
C THR A 96 1.00 -8.38 -18.46
N GLY A 97 -0.05 -7.74 -17.95
CA GLY A 97 -1.41 -8.28 -17.83
C GLY A 97 -1.66 -9.08 -16.56
N THR A 98 -0.63 -9.31 -15.73
CA THR A 98 -0.81 -9.97 -14.42
C THR A 98 -1.66 -9.10 -13.50
N VAL A 99 -2.62 -9.72 -12.83
CA VAL A 99 -3.39 -9.09 -11.75
C VAL A 99 -2.67 -9.33 -10.43
N LEU A 100 -2.35 -8.24 -9.74
CA LEU A 100 -1.76 -8.24 -8.42
C LEU A 100 -2.82 -7.97 -7.36
N GLU A 101 -2.81 -8.78 -6.32
CA GLU A 101 -3.68 -8.70 -5.17
C GLU A 101 -3.07 -7.85 -4.08
N SER A 102 -3.93 -7.11 -3.41
CA SER A 102 -3.60 -6.34 -2.22
C SER A 102 -3.35 -7.29 -1.04
N VAL A 103 -2.15 -7.26 -0.45
CA VAL A 103 -1.75 -8.20 0.63
C VAL A 103 -1.48 -7.45 1.92
N ALA A 104 -1.92 -8.02 3.04
CA ALA A 104 -1.55 -7.58 4.38
C ALA A 104 -0.16 -8.15 4.74
N VAL A 105 0.79 -7.26 5.04
CA VAL A 105 2.11 -7.57 5.56
C VAL A 105 2.03 -7.62 7.07
N GLU A 106 1.75 -8.79 7.65
CA GLU A 106 1.82 -8.99 9.09
C GLU A 106 3.30 -9.01 9.54
N GLU A 107 3.87 -7.84 9.76
CA GLU A 107 5.19 -7.72 10.37
C GLU A 107 5.07 -7.08 11.76
N PRO A 108 5.34 -7.85 12.84
CA PRO A 108 5.14 -7.41 14.23
C PRO A 108 6.05 -6.26 14.67
N HIS A 109 7.01 -5.86 13.83
CA HIS A 109 7.93 -4.74 14.07
C HIS A 109 7.71 -3.57 13.11
N LEU A 110 6.79 -3.72 12.15
CA LEU A 110 6.57 -2.72 11.11
C LEU A 110 5.68 -1.62 11.64
N ARG A 111 6.29 -0.46 11.87
CA ARG A 111 5.65 0.72 12.41
C ARG A 111 5.08 1.55 11.27
N VAL A 112 3.86 1.23 10.82
CA VAL A 112 3.15 2.07 9.85
C VAL A 112 2.45 3.21 10.59
N PRO A 113 2.64 4.48 10.18
CA PRO A 113 1.90 5.59 10.76
C PRO A 113 0.38 5.39 10.61
N VAL A 114 -0.39 5.66 11.66
CA VAL A 114 -1.88 5.55 11.63
C VAL A 114 -2.56 6.48 10.63
N ASP A 115 -1.83 7.49 10.13
CA ASP A 115 -2.29 8.45 9.12
C ASP A 115 -2.36 7.87 7.70
N PHE A 116 -2.01 6.60 7.50
CA PHE A 116 -2.17 5.94 6.21
C PHE A 116 -3.61 5.44 6.06
N PRO A 117 -4.45 6.02 5.17
CA PRO A 117 -5.89 5.73 5.05
C PRO A 117 -6.24 4.30 4.58
N GLY A 118 -5.28 3.37 4.55
CA GLY A 118 -5.58 1.95 4.49
C GLY A 118 -4.62 1.03 5.25
N ALA A 119 -3.77 1.57 6.13
CA ALA A 119 -3.10 0.76 7.16
C ALA A 119 -4.11 0.25 8.22
N VAL A 120 -5.31 0.83 8.27
CA VAL A 120 -6.35 0.57 9.27
C VAL A 120 -7.22 -0.66 8.95
N LEU A 121 -7.20 -1.18 7.71
CA LEU A 121 -8.17 -2.20 7.26
C LEU A 121 -7.84 -3.65 7.66
N ALA A 122 -6.71 -3.92 8.33
CA ALA A 122 -6.39 -5.26 8.84
C ALA A 122 -7.01 -5.55 10.22
N LEU A 123 -7.53 -4.52 10.90
CA LEU A 123 -8.24 -4.71 12.16
C LEU A 123 -9.73 -4.68 11.85
N GLY A 124 -10.38 -5.86 11.91
CA GLY A 124 -11.84 -6.00 12.01
C GLY A 124 -12.40 -5.42 13.30
N ARG A 125 -11.93 -4.24 13.71
CA ARG A 125 -12.50 -3.43 14.77
C ARG A 125 -12.93 -2.15 14.10
N GLU A 126 -14.23 -2.06 13.88
CA GLU A 126 -14.97 -0.85 13.61
C GLU A 126 -14.31 0.28 14.42
N VAL A 127 -13.72 1.25 13.71
CA VAL A 127 -13.46 2.55 14.32
C VAL A 127 -14.85 3.14 14.52
N SER A 128 -15.53 2.76 15.60
CA SER A 128 -16.62 3.53 16.14
C SER A 128 -16.02 4.90 16.43
N ALA A 129 -16.47 5.88 15.66
CA ALA A 129 -16.39 7.26 16.04
C ALA A 129 -17.28 7.45 17.28
N GLU A 130 -16.76 7.08 18.45
CA GLU A 130 -17.27 7.36 19.78
C GLU A 130 -16.00 7.43 20.64
N GLU A 131 -15.63 8.53 21.29
CA GLU A 131 -16.41 9.63 21.80
C GLU A 131 -15.69 10.96 21.49
N ALA A 132 -16.50 11.91 21.02
CA ALA A 132 -16.19 13.32 21.14
C ALA A 132 -15.96 13.65 22.62
N GLU A 133 -15.09 14.63 22.85
CA GLU A 133 -15.00 15.39 24.10
C GLU A 133 -16.38 15.58 24.75
N GLU A 134 -16.59 15.00 25.94
CA GLU A 134 -17.52 15.55 26.91
C GLU A 134 -16.74 15.89 28.19
N GLU A 135 -16.14 17.08 28.16
CA GLU A 135 -15.62 17.77 29.34
C GLU A 135 -16.81 18.07 30.27
N HIS A 136 -17.07 17.18 31.22
CA HIS A 136 -18.09 17.38 32.24
C HIS A 136 -17.48 18.27 33.35
N PRO A 137 -17.92 19.52 33.59
CA PRO A 137 -17.41 20.31 34.71
C PRO A 137 -17.86 19.68 36.05
N PRO A 138 -17.05 19.76 37.11
CA PRO A 138 -17.42 19.23 38.41
C PRO A 138 -18.60 20.04 39.00
N PRO A 139 -19.60 19.39 39.63
CA PRO A 139 -20.72 20.10 40.23
C PRO A 139 -20.30 20.91 41.49
N PRO A 140 -21.06 21.97 41.83
CA PRO A 140 -20.75 22.90 42.93
C PRO A 140 -20.85 22.29 44.33
#